data_AF-A0A4Q2RED7-F1
#
_entry.id   AF-A0A4Q2RED7-F1
#
_cell.length_a   1.000
_cell.length_b   1.000
_cell.length_c   1.000
_cell.angle_alpha   90.00
_cell.angle_beta   90.00
_cell.angle_gamma   90.00
#
_symmetry.space_group_name_H-M   'P 1'
#
loop_
_entity.id
_entity.type
_entity.pdbx_description
1 polymer ?
#
loop_
_entity_poly.entity_id
_entity_poly.type
_entity_poly.pdbx_seq_one_letter_code
_entity_poly.pdbx_strand_id
1 'polypeptide(L)'
;MTKRKLVVVGNGMAGARAVEDVLARGGDALFDIVMFGDEPYGNYNRILLSGILNGSKTADDILINTPAWYAETGVKLHSGDRVVEIDRAAKTVRSAAGTVEPYDVLLIATGSKAFVPPFKGAMDADGRMKPGLFAYRTLDDCHGIAAFARTARKAVTIGGGLLGLEAARALGGLGCESHVVHLAGHLLELQLDATGGGMLRRTMEGFGLHVHTGKATTEILGEDRVSGLAFKDGTTIDCDMVVVAAGVRPNSEIGLRAGLTVERAIVVNDHMQSIDDRSVYAVGECAQHRGKVYGLVAPLWDQAKVFADHVTGHDAQAAYQGSKLATKLKVMGVELASMGITEPKDEHDEVIQFAEPKRGTYKKLIVRDGRLVGGILMGEISKAAYLMQAFDRDAPLPEERLALLFDLGAAPQAVSPEEMPAEARVCNCNGVSKGAIGAAVACGHRDAAAVMAATRAGMGCGSCRGQVEALTAYFADQAPPLAVAPEVPDEPSRLDGHVQARILEDGTFSLVPDTADGHCTPAQLLRIAEVAVKYNVPGVRLMAHDRIDLVGVPKDDLARIWDELYLAAAE
;
A
#
# COMPACT_ATOMS: atom_id res chain seq x y z
N MET A 1 -37.24 -0.06 7.43
CA MET A 1 -37.10 0.65 6.14
C MET A 1 -36.32 -0.26 5.20
N THR A 2 -36.68 -0.33 3.92
CA THR A 2 -35.90 -1.05 2.91
C THR A 2 -34.58 -0.32 2.69
N LYS A 3 -33.47 -1.06 2.67
CA LYS A 3 -32.14 -0.51 2.37
C LYS A 3 -32.10 0.02 0.93
N ARG A 4 -31.39 1.12 0.70
CA ARG A 4 -31.15 1.67 -0.64
C ARG A 4 -30.14 0.82 -1.39
N LYS A 5 -30.17 0.79 -2.72
CA LYS A 5 -29.16 0.10 -3.54
C LYS A 5 -27.97 1.01 -3.82
N LEU A 6 -26.78 0.61 -3.36
CA LEU A 6 -25.50 1.22 -3.75
C LEU A 6 -24.79 0.28 -4.73
N VAL A 7 -24.70 0.68 -5.99
CA VAL A 7 -23.95 -0.06 -7.01
C VAL A 7 -22.60 0.62 -7.24
N VAL A 8 -21.52 -0.15 -7.21
CA VAL A 8 -20.15 0.33 -7.41
C VAL A 8 -19.56 -0.30 -8.68
N VAL A 9 -19.20 0.54 -9.65
CA VAL A 9 -18.55 0.14 -10.89
C VAL A 9 -17.04 0.31 -10.74
N GLY A 10 -16.35 -0.77 -10.36
CA GLY A 10 -14.91 -0.80 -10.16
C GLY A 10 -14.52 -1.30 -8.76
N ASN A 11 -14.02 -2.53 -8.68
CA ASN A 11 -13.47 -3.14 -7.47
C ASN A 11 -11.95 -2.88 -7.30
N GLY A 12 -11.50 -1.67 -7.66
CA GLY A 12 -10.11 -1.25 -7.44
C GLY A 12 -9.89 -0.69 -6.03
N MET A 13 -8.67 -0.22 -5.74
CA MET A 13 -8.33 0.36 -4.42
C MET A 13 -9.25 1.51 -3.98
N ALA A 14 -9.69 2.36 -4.92
CA ALA A 14 -10.59 3.48 -4.62
C ALA A 14 -12.03 3.03 -4.32
N GLY A 15 -12.57 2.12 -5.14
CA GLY A 15 -13.93 1.58 -4.94
C GLY A 15 -14.02 0.76 -3.65
N ALA A 16 -13.04 -0.09 -3.40
CA ALA A 16 -12.90 -0.84 -2.15
C ALA A 16 -12.86 0.11 -0.95
N ARG A 17 -12.00 1.15 -1.01
CA ARG A 17 -11.92 2.14 0.06
C ARG A 17 -13.24 2.85 0.33
N ALA A 18 -13.92 3.29 -0.74
CA ALA A 18 -15.19 3.97 -0.61
C ALA A 18 -16.24 3.10 0.09
N VAL A 19 -16.30 1.80 -0.22
CA VAL A 19 -17.23 0.86 0.44
C VAL A 19 -16.83 0.62 1.89
N GLU A 20 -15.54 0.43 2.19
CA GLU A 20 -15.06 0.29 3.58
C GLU A 20 -15.41 1.52 4.42
N ASP A 21 -15.20 2.72 3.88
CA ASP A 21 -15.51 3.98 4.55
C ASP A 21 -17.04 4.15 4.72
N VAL A 22 -17.86 3.69 3.77
CA VAL A 22 -19.33 3.65 3.91
C VAL A 22 -19.75 2.70 5.03
N LEU A 23 -19.20 1.48 5.07
CA LEU A 23 -19.50 0.49 6.10
C LEU A 23 -19.08 0.99 7.49
N ALA A 24 -17.91 1.62 7.62
CA ALA A 24 -17.42 2.20 8.87
C ALA A 24 -18.35 3.31 9.43
N ARG A 25 -19.26 3.85 8.61
CA ARG A 25 -20.26 4.86 8.99
C ARG A 25 -21.67 4.30 9.16
N GLY A 26 -21.79 2.98 9.39
CA GLY A 26 -23.08 2.30 9.51
C GLY A 26 -23.83 2.17 8.18
N GLY A 27 -23.10 2.22 7.07
CA GLY A 27 -23.68 2.11 5.73
C GLY A 27 -24.32 0.75 5.45
N ASP A 28 -23.96 -0.29 6.19
CA ASP A 28 -24.60 -1.61 6.14
C ASP A 28 -26.08 -1.54 6.53
N ALA A 29 -26.47 -0.67 7.46
CA ALA A 29 -27.87 -0.45 7.81
C ALA A 29 -28.64 0.37 6.74
N LEU A 30 -27.91 1.11 5.90
CA LEU A 30 -28.46 2.06 4.93
C LEU A 30 -28.54 1.49 3.50
N PHE A 31 -27.60 0.61 3.15
CA PHE A 31 -27.38 0.16 1.79
C PHE A 31 -27.30 -1.35 1.65
N ASP A 32 -27.89 -1.84 0.57
CA ASP A 32 -27.52 -3.09 -0.08
C ASP A 32 -26.44 -2.77 -1.11
N ILE A 33 -25.22 -3.27 -0.90
CA ILE A 33 -24.05 -2.90 -1.69
C ILE A 33 -23.71 -3.99 -2.70
N VAL A 34 -23.61 -3.60 -3.98
CA VAL A 34 -23.18 -4.47 -5.08
C VAL A 34 -21.97 -3.84 -5.78
N MET A 35 -20.91 -4.61 -5.99
CA MET A 35 -19.69 -4.17 -6.65
C MET A 35 -19.44 -4.98 -7.92
N PHE A 36 -18.97 -4.32 -8.96
CA PHE A 36 -18.50 -4.94 -10.20
C PHE A 36 -16.99 -4.76 -10.38
N GLY A 37 -16.30 -5.82 -10.79
CA GLY A 37 -14.90 -5.82 -11.17
C GLY A 37 -14.71 -6.49 -12.53
N ASP A 38 -13.97 -5.84 -13.43
CA ASP A 38 -13.60 -6.40 -14.74
C ASP A 38 -12.56 -7.54 -14.61
N GLU A 39 -11.67 -7.44 -13.63
CA GLU A 39 -10.70 -8.48 -13.32
C GLU A 39 -11.36 -9.64 -12.54
N PRO A 40 -10.96 -10.90 -12.75
CA PRO A 40 -11.58 -12.08 -12.13
C PRO A 40 -11.18 -12.27 -10.65
N TYR A 41 -10.72 -11.22 -9.99
CA TYR A 41 -10.14 -11.24 -8.64
C TYR A 41 -10.93 -10.34 -7.67
N GLY A 42 -10.67 -10.51 -6.38
CA GLY A 42 -11.01 -9.51 -5.37
C GLY A 42 -10.19 -8.23 -5.55
N ASN A 43 -10.45 -7.22 -4.71
CA ASN A 43 -9.65 -6.01 -4.73
C ASN A 43 -8.25 -6.24 -4.13
N TYR A 44 -7.25 -5.68 -4.78
CA TYR A 44 -5.84 -5.82 -4.39
C TYR A 44 -5.09 -4.49 -4.47
N ASN A 45 -3.98 -4.43 -3.76
CA ASN A 45 -3.11 -3.28 -3.73
C ASN A 45 -2.20 -3.24 -4.95
N ARG A 46 -2.59 -2.44 -5.93
CA ARG A 46 -1.89 -2.28 -7.21
C ARG A 46 -0.51 -1.64 -7.07
N ILE A 47 -0.21 -0.95 -5.96
CA ILE A 47 1.14 -0.42 -5.69
C ILE A 47 2.15 -1.56 -5.52
N LEU A 48 1.70 -2.72 -5.05
CA LEU A 48 2.56 -3.86 -4.74
C LEU A 48 2.77 -4.82 -5.93
N LEU A 49 2.28 -4.47 -7.13
CA LEU A 49 2.45 -5.30 -8.32
C LEU A 49 3.91 -5.56 -8.70
N SER A 50 4.83 -4.64 -8.37
CA SER A 50 6.26 -4.88 -8.57
C SER A 50 6.79 -6.06 -7.75
N GLY A 51 6.18 -6.33 -6.60
CA GLY A 51 6.45 -7.52 -5.79
C GLY A 51 5.96 -8.81 -6.45
N ILE A 52 4.84 -8.76 -7.17
CA ILE A 52 4.37 -9.90 -7.99
C ILE A 52 5.35 -10.14 -9.13
N LEU A 53 5.71 -9.07 -9.85
CA LEU A 53 6.57 -9.16 -11.02
C LEU A 53 7.97 -9.70 -10.71
N ASN A 54 8.54 -9.31 -9.57
CA ASN A 54 9.85 -9.80 -9.12
C ASN A 54 9.79 -11.09 -8.28
N GLY A 55 8.58 -11.63 -8.03
CA GLY A 55 8.36 -12.87 -7.29
C GLY A 55 8.52 -12.78 -5.76
N SER A 56 8.66 -11.59 -5.17
CA SER A 56 8.69 -11.38 -3.71
C SER A 56 7.30 -11.40 -3.06
N LYS A 57 6.23 -11.41 -3.85
CA LYS A 57 4.84 -11.46 -3.40
C LYS A 57 4.01 -12.42 -4.26
N THR A 58 3.03 -13.02 -3.62
CA THR A 58 1.94 -13.76 -4.25
C THR A 58 0.71 -12.88 -4.41
N ALA A 59 -0.28 -13.34 -5.18
CA ALA A 59 -1.56 -12.65 -5.34
C ALA A 59 -2.25 -12.41 -3.99
N ASP A 60 -2.20 -13.40 -3.09
CA ASP A 60 -2.82 -13.33 -1.77
C ASP A 60 -2.15 -12.29 -0.87
N ASP A 61 -0.83 -12.12 -0.97
CA ASP A 61 -0.06 -11.13 -0.18
C ASP A 61 -0.46 -9.67 -0.46
N ILE A 62 -1.18 -9.42 -1.56
CA ILE A 62 -1.57 -8.08 -1.99
C ILE A 62 -3.08 -7.87 -2.01
N LEU A 63 -3.90 -8.85 -1.62
CA LEU A 63 -5.34 -8.65 -1.45
C LEU A 63 -5.60 -7.59 -0.39
N ILE A 64 -6.55 -6.69 -0.65
CA ILE A 64 -6.98 -5.68 0.34
C ILE A 64 -8.11 -6.24 1.18
N ASN A 65 -9.16 -6.76 0.53
CA ASN A 65 -10.27 -7.45 1.18
C ASN A 65 -10.31 -8.91 0.75
N THR A 66 -10.30 -9.81 1.73
CA THR A 66 -10.36 -11.26 1.51
C THR A 66 -11.76 -11.69 1.08
N PRO A 67 -11.92 -12.89 0.49
CA PRO A 67 -13.24 -13.45 0.24
C PRO A 67 -14.15 -13.50 1.48
N ALA A 68 -13.58 -13.77 2.66
CA ALA A 68 -14.29 -13.78 3.94
C ALA A 68 -14.89 -12.41 4.27
N TRP A 69 -14.16 -11.32 4.00
CA TRP A 69 -14.64 -9.96 4.25
C TRP A 69 -15.94 -9.65 3.51
N TYR A 70 -16.08 -10.08 2.24
CA TYR A 70 -17.33 -9.86 1.48
C TYR A 70 -18.51 -10.64 2.09
N ALA A 71 -18.25 -11.86 2.57
CA ALA A 71 -19.27 -12.68 3.23
C ALA A 71 -19.72 -12.06 4.57
N GLU A 72 -18.77 -11.58 5.37
CA GLU A 72 -19.02 -10.96 6.68
C GLU A 72 -19.74 -9.62 6.57
N THR A 73 -19.42 -8.81 5.56
CA THR A 73 -20.02 -7.49 5.35
C THR A 73 -21.31 -7.51 4.52
N GLY A 74 -21.62 -8.64 3.89
CA GLY A 74 -22.78 -8.77 2.99
C GLY A 74 -22.63 -8.00 1.66
N VAL A 75 -21.42 -7.55 1.32
CA VAL A 75 -21.15 -6.89 0.04
C VAL A 75 -21.12 -7.92 -1.08
N LYS A 76 -21.99 -7.77 -2.07
CA LYS A 76 -22.05 -8.66 -3.24
C LYS A 76 -21.01 -8.23 -4.28
N LEU A 77 -20.06 -9.11 -4.63
CA LEU A 77 -19.08 -8.87 -5.69
C LEU A 77 -19.39 -9.68 -6.94
N HIS A 78 -19.50 -9.00 -8.07
CA HIS A 78 -19.41 -9.57 -9.41
C HIS A 78 -17.99 -9.38 -9.96
N SER A 79 -17.12 -10.37 -9.74
CA SER A 79 -15.74 -10.37 -10.27
C SER A 79 -15.70 -10.94 -11.69
N GLY A 80 -14.77 -10.45 -12.51
CA GLY A 80 -14.64 -10.85 -13.92
C GLY A 80 -15.82 -10.43 -14.80
N ASP A 81 -16.66 -9.49 -14.33
CA ASP A 81 -17.89 -9.08 -15.01
C ASP A 81 -17.89 -7.57 -15.26
N ARG A 82 -17.43 -7.20 -16.45
CA ARG A 82 -17.30 -5.81 -16.88
C ARG A 82 -18.66 -5.13 -17.00
N VAL A 83 -18.82 -3.96 -16.40
CA VAL A 83 -19.95 -3.07 -16.69
C VAL A 83 -19.82 -2.47 -18.09
N VAL A 84 -20.85 -2.63 -18.90
CA VAL A 84 -20.88 -2.16 -20.30
C VAL A 84 -21.83 -0.99 -20.52
N GLU A 85 -22.88 -0.87 -19.70
CA GLU A 85 -23.90 0.18 -19.80
C GLU A 85 -24.35 0.68 -18.42
N ILE A 86 -24.62 1.99 -18.34
CA ILE A 86 -25.33 2.65 -17.26
C ILE A 86 -26.52 3.37 -17.89
N ASP A 87 -27.74 2.97 -17.54
CA ASP A 87 -28.97 3.68 -17.91
C ASP A 87 -29.38 4.58 -16.73
N ARG A 88 -29.19 5.89 -16.90
CA ARG A 88 -29.52 6.88 -15.87
C ARG A 88 -31.01 7.14 -15.72
N ALA A 89 -31.78 6.95 -16.78
CA ALA A 89 -33.23 7.16 -16.75
C ALA A 89 -33.91 6.00 -16.00
N ALA A 90 -33.51 4.76 -16.30
CA ALA A 90 -33.98 3.57 -15.58
C ALA A 90 -33.27 3.34 -14.24
N LYS A 91 -32.16 4.04 -13.99
CA LYS A 91 -31.25 3.83 -12.86
C LYS A 91 -30.78 2.38 -12.72
N THR A 92 -30.21 1.85 -13.80
CA THR A 92 -29.68 0.47 -13.84
C THR A 92 -28.27 0.42 -14.39
N VAL A 93 -27.49 -0.54 -13.90
CA VAL A 93 -26.19 -0.92 -14.45
C VAL A 93 -26.31 -2.28 -15.12
N ARG A 94 -25.79 -2.44 -16.34
CA ARG A 94 -25.70 -3.73 -17.05
C ARG A 94 -24.26 -4.14 -17.28
N SER A 95 -23.97 -5.40 -16.98
CA SER A 95 -22.67 -6.03 -17.21
C SER A 95 -22.59 -6.82 -18.51
N ALA A 96 -21.37 -7.22 -18.89
CA ALA A 96 -21.09 -7.99 -20.10
C ALA A 96 -21.68 -9.41 -20.01
N ALA A 97 -21.74 -10.00 -18.81
CA ALA A 97 -22.42 -11.27 -18.57
C ALA A 97 -23.97 -11.16 -18.60
N GLY A 98 -24.51 -9.96 -18.74
CA GLY A 98 -25.95 -9.70 -18.78
C GLY A 98 -26.59 -9.47 -17.41
N THR A 99 -25.81 -9.39 -16.34
CA THR A 99 -26.32 -9.00 -15.02
C THR A 99 -26.85 -7.56 -15.08
N VAL A 100 -28.05 -7.34 -14.54
CA VAL A 100 -28.66 -6.01 -14.42
C VAL A 100 -28.93 -5.72 -12.95
N GLU A 101 -28.37 -4.64 -12.42
CA GLU A 101 -28.58 -4.21 -11.04
C GLU A 101 -29.16 -2.79 -11.01
N PRO A 102 -30.32 -2.58 -10.34
CA PRO A 102 -30.85 -1.24 -10.11
C PRO A 102 -30.04 -0.50 -9.04
N TYR A 103 -30.02 0.83 -9.10
CA TYR A 103 -29.32 1.65 -8.11
C TYR A 103 -30.17 2.84 -7.63
N ASP A 104 -30.05 3.15 -6.34
CA ASP A 104 -30.44 4.45 -5.79
C ASP A 104 -29.25 5.42 -5.81
N VAL A 105 -28.06 4.87 -5.55
CA VAL A 105 -26.76 5.53 -5.63
C VAL A 105 -25.82 4.69 -6.47
N LEU A 106 -25.16 5.32 -7.43
CA LEU A 106 -24.14 4.74 -8.28
C LEU A 106 -22.78 5.37 -7.97
N LEU A 107 -21.76 4.56 -7.72
CA LEU A 107 -20.38 4.99 -7.61
C LEU A 107 -19.56 4.45 -8.78
N ILE A 108 -18.96 5.33 -9.57
CA ILE A 108 -18.02 4.96 -10.64
C ILE A 108 -16.59 5.07 -10.08
N ALA A 109 -15.91 3.94 -9.94
CA ALA A 109 -14.56 3.81 -9.40
C ALA A 109 -13.65 2.98 -10.34
N THR A 110 -13.80 3.19 -11.64
CA THR A 110 -13.15 2.45 -12.73
C THR A 110 -11.65 2.72 -12.88
N GLY A 111 -11.11 3.68 -12.13
CA GLY A 111 -9.68 3.95 -12.06
C GLY A 111 -9.09 4.36 -13.41
N SER A 112 -7.95 3.77 -13.78
CA SER A 112 -7.23 4.06 -15.01
C SER A 112 -6.69 2.81 -15.68
N LYS A 113 -6.46 2.90 -16.99
CA LYS A 113 -5.80 1.88 -17.83
C LYS A 113 -4.38 2.31 -18.20
N ALA A 114 -3.51 1.34 -18.48
CA ALA A 114 -2.18 1.60 -19.01
C ALA A 114 -2.27 2.44 -20.30
N PHE A 115 -1.42 3.45 -20.42
CA PHE A 115 -1.28 4.21 -21.64
C PHE A 115 -0.19 3.60 -22.51
N VAL A 116 -0.58 3.01 -23.64
CA VAL A 116 0.34 2.58 -24.69
C VAL A 116 0.29 3.62 -25.80
N PRO A 117 1.36 4.41 -26.02
CA PRO A 117 1.41 5.33 -27.15
C PRO A 117 1.23 4.59 -28.48
N PRO A 118 0.70 5.25 -29.53
CA PRO A 118 0.40 4.62 -30.81
C PRO A 118 1.66 4.42 -31.65
N PHE A 119 2.60 3.60 -31.17
CA PHE A 119 3.80 3.25 -31.91
C PHE A 119 3.44 2.46 -33.17
N LYS A 120 4.11 2.73 -34.27
CA LYS A 120 3.97 1.90 -35.48
C LYS A 120 4.34 0.45 -35.13
N GLY A 121 3.55 -0.50 -35.61
CA GLY A 121 3.75 -1.92 -35.36
C GLY A 121 3.44 -2.40 -33.94
N ALA A 122 2.96 -1.56 -33.02
CA ALA A 122 2.63 -2.04 -31.66
C ALA A 122 1.42 -3.00 -31.64
N MET A 123 0.46 -2.81 -32.54
CA MET A 123 -0.77 -3.59 -32.63
C MET A 123 -0.86 -4.33 -33.97
N ASP A 124 -1.45 -5.51 -33.98
CA ASP A 124 -1.83 -6.23 -35.20
C ASP A 124 -3.15 -5.70 -35.80
N ALA A 125 -3.60 -6.33 -36.89
CA ALA A 125 -4.83 -5.94 -37.59
C ALA A 125 -6.12 -6.10 -36.75
N ASP A 126 -6.10 -6.99 -35.74
CA ASP A 126 -7.19 -7.24 -34.81
C ASP A 126 -7.11 -6.34 -33.55
N GLY A 127 -6.10 -5.47 -33.48
CA GLY A 127 -5.87 -4.58 -32.34
C GLY A 127 -5.20 -5.24 -31.13
N ARG A 128 -4.59 -6.41 -31.30
CA ARG A 128 -3.83 -7.10 -30.24
C ARG A 128 -2.39 -6.60 -30.21
N MET A 129 -1.81 -6.52 -29.02
CA MET A 129 -0.40 -6.15 -28.87
C MET A 129 0.51 -7.18 -29.53
N LYS A 130 1.55 -6.71 -30.22
CA LYS A 130 2.55 -7.59 -30.85
C LYS A 130 3.14 -8.56 -29.82
N PRO A 131 3.32 -9.86 -30.14
CA PRO A 131 4.00 -10.79 -29.24
C PRO A 131 5.36 -10.26 -28.76
N GLY A 132 5.56 -10.25 -27.44
CA GLY A 132 6.73 -9.65 -26.79
C GLY A 132 6.54 -8.19 -26.32
N LEU A 133 5.43 -7.54 -26.66
CA LEU A 133 5.04 -6.23 -26.17
C LEU A 133 4.00 -6.38 -25.05
N PHE A 134 4.26 -5.78 -23.89
CA PHE A 134 3.40 -5.86 -22.72
C PHE A 134 3.05 -4.46 -22.21
N ALA A 135 1.81 -4.27 -21.79
CA ALA A 135 1.45 -3.21 -20.85
C ALA A 135 1.77 -3.68 -19.42
N TYR A 136 1.91 -2.73 -18.48
CA TYR A 136 2.17 -3.06 -17.08
C TYR A 136 1.19 -2.32 -16.15
N ARG A 137 0.13 -3.01 -15.72
CA ARG A 137 -0.90 -2.43 -14.85
C ARG A 137 -1.66 -3.43 -13.98
N THR A 138 -1.82 -4.67 -14.42
CA THR A 138 -2.66 -5.69 -13.77
C THR A 138 -1.83 -6.86 -13.24
N LEU A 139 -2.46 -7.72 -12.44
CA LEU A 139 -1.87 -8.96 -11.97
C LEU A 139 -1.56 -9.91 -13.14
N ASP A 140 -2.45 -9.97 -14.13
CA ASP A 140 -2.25 -10.74 -15.37
C ASP A 140 -1.08 -10.21 -16.20
N ASP A 141 -0.91 -8.89 -16.28
CA ASP A 141 0.27 -8.29 -16.91
C ASP A 141 1.55 -8.77 -16.22
N CYS A 142 1.60 -8.76 -14.88
CA CYS A 142 2.78 -9.23 -14.13
C CYS A 142 3.12 -10.68 -14.46
N HIS A 143 2.12 -11.57 -14.48
CA HIS A 143 2.33 -12.97 -14.80
C HIS A 143 2.79 -13.16 -16.24
N GLY A 144 2.18 -12.46 -17.21
CA GLY A 144 2.57 -12.50 -18.61
C GLY A 144 4.00 -12.01 -18.84
N ILE A 145 4.35 -10.87 -18.24
CA ILE A 145 5.71 -10.31 -18.29
C ILE A 145 6.71 -11.28 -17.66
N ALA A 146 6.45 -11.79 -16.46
CA ALA A 146 7.38 -12.68 -15.76
C ALA A 146 7.58 -14.02 -16.51
N ALA A 147 6.51 -14.58 -17.09
CA ALA A 147 6.59 -15.80 -17.89
C ALA A 147 7.42 -15.58 -19.16
N PHE A 148 7.18 -14.49 -19.88
CA PHE A 148 7.91 -14.18 -21.12
C PHE A 148 9.38 -13.87 -20.87
N ALA A 149 9.68 -13.10 -19.81
CA ALA A 149 11.03 -12.68 -19.44
C ALA A 149 12.00 -13.86 -19.25
N ARG A 150 11.52 -15.03 -18.81
CA ARG A 150 12.35 -16.25 -18.66
C ARG A 150 12.92 -16.77 -19.98
N THR A 151 12.36 -16.35 -21.12
CA THR A 151 12.77 -16.76 -22.47
C THR A 151 13.39 -15.62 -23.27
N ALA A 152 13.30 -14.39 -22.78
CA ALA A 152 13.88 -13.21 -23.42
C ALA A 152 15.33 -13.01 -22.96
N ARG A 153 16.20 -12.55 -23.86
CA ARG A 153 17.57 -12.18 -23.48
C ARG A 153 17.67 -10.71 -23.12
N LYS A 154 17.00 -9.86 -23.88
CA LYS A 154 17.09 -8.40 -23.78
C LYS A 154 15.71 -7.78 -23.74
N ALA A 155 15.45 -7.02 -22.67
CA ALA A 155 14.16 -6.39 -22.44
C ALA A 155 14.30 -4.88 -22.31
N VAL A 156 13.38 -4.15 -22.95
CA VAL A 156 13.33 -2.68 -22.88
C VAL A 156 12.04 -2.25 -22.19
N THR A 157 12.16 -1.53 -21.09
CA THR A 157 11.04 -0.83 -20.46
C THR A 157 10.93 0.58 -21.03
N ILE A 158 9.78 0.92 -21.61
CA ILE A 158 9.44 2.27 -22.06
C ILE A 158 8.78 3.03 -20.90
N GLY A 159 9.50 4.01 -20.36
CA GLY A 159 9.05 4.87 -19.26
C GLY A 159 10.05 4.87 -18.09
N GLY A 160 10.64 6.03 -17.80
CA GLY A 160 11.56 6.27 -16.70
C GLY A 160 10.89 6.69 -15.38
N GLY A 161 9.60 6.39 -15.23
CA GLY A 161 8.82 6.59 -14.01
C GLY A 161 9.08 5.50 -12.96
N LEU A 162 8.46 5.61 -11.77
CA LEU A 162 8.62 4.65 -10.68
C LEU A 162 8.34 3.21 -11.12
N LEU A 163 7.15 2.96 -11.69
CA LEU A 163 6.76 1.63 -12.16
C LEU A 163 7.68 1.09 -13.25
N GLY A 164 8.16 1.96 -14.15
CA GLY A 164 9.07 1.56 -15.22
C GLY A 164 10.44 1.14 -14.70
N LEU A 165 10.99 1.87 -13.72
CA LEU A 165 12.26 1.52 -13.07
C LEU A 165 12.13 0.23 -12.25
N GLU A 166 11.01 0.04 -11.53
CA GLU A 166 10.74 -1.22 -10.81
C GLU A 166 10.58 -2.40 -11.77
N ALA A 167 9.87 -2.22 -12.89
CA ALA A 167 9.74 -3.25 -13.92
C ALA A 167 11.10 -3.61 -14.54
N ALA A 168 11.90 -2.61 -14.91
CA ALA A 168 13.23 -2.82 -15.46
C ALA A 168 14.14 -3.60 -14.49
N ARG A 169 14.06 -3.31 -13.19
CA ARG A 169 14.79 -4.07 -12.17
C ARG A 169 14.30 -5.51 -12.06
N ALA A 170 12.99 -5.72 -12.04
CA ALA A 170 12.41 -7.04 -11.98
C ALA A 170 12.85 -7.90 -13.18
N LEU A 171 12.83 -7.34 -14.40
CA LEU A 171 13.32 -8.02 -15.61
C LEU A 171 14.80 -8.40 -15.50
N GLY A 172 15.65 -7.53 -14.95
CA GLY A 172 17.04 -7.87 -14.66
C GLY A 172 17.19 -9.03 -13.68
N GLY A 173 16.37 -9.05 -12.62
CA GLY A 173 16.31 -10.17 -11.67
C GLY A 173 15.80 -11.48 -12.27
N LEU A 174 15.03 -11.41 -13.35
CA LEU A 174 14.55 -12.56 -14.13
C LEU A 174 15.53 -13.01 -15.22
N GLY A 175 16.71 -12.39 -15.32
CA GLY A 175 17.80 -12.81 -16.21
C GLY A 175 17.90 -12.04 -17.54
N CYS A 176 17.07 -11.02 -17.76
CA CYS A 176 17.16 -10.18 -18.95
C CYS A 176 18.28 -9.12 -18.82
N GLU A 177 19.00 -8.83 -19.89
CA GLU A 177 19.69 -7.55 -20.06
C GLU A 177 18.63 -6.44 -20.13
N SER A 178 18.63 -5.55 -19.13
CA SER A 178 17.51 -4.62 -18.90
C SER A 178 17.85 -3.19 -19.29
N HIS A 179 16.99 -2.62 -20.13
CA HIS A 179 17.10 -1.27 -20.65
C HIS A 179 15.88 -0.44 -20.26
N VAL A 180 16.09 0.85 -19.98
CA VAL A 180 15.02 1.83 -19.78
C VAL A 180 15.13 2.88 -20.86
N VAL A 181 14.08 3.04 -21.65
CA VAL A 181 13.93 4.13 -22.62
C VAL A 181 12.96 5.14 -22.04
N HIS A 182 13.36 6.40 -21.99
CA HIS A 182 12.54 7.47 -21.46
C HIS A 182 12.53 8.69 -22.38
N LEU A 183 11.35 9.27 -22.56
CA LEU A 183 11.17 10.42 -23.43
C LEU A 183 11.79 11.70 -22.85
N ALA A 184 11.66 11.92 -21.54
CA ALA A 184 12.19 13.11 -20.89
C ALA A 184 13.72 13.04 -20.75
N GLY A 185 14.34 14.19 -20.46
CA GLY A 185 15.80 14.30 -20.33
C GLY A 185 16.39 13.54 -19.15
N HIS A 186 15.59 13.22 -18.13
CA HIS A 186 16.00 12.53 -16.92
C HIS A 186 14.89 11.64 -16.35
N LEU A 187 15.28 10.68 -15.51
CA LEU A 187 14.36 9.76 -14.82
C LEU A 187 13.52 10.49 -13.77
N LEU A 188 12.29 10.01 -13.53
CA LEU A 188 11.31 10.61 -12.59
C LEU A 188 11.14 12.11 -12.78
N GLU A 189 10.93 12.58 -14.01
CA GLU A 189 10.89 14.01 -14.36
C GLU A 189 9.79 14.82 -13.65
N LEU A 190 8.77 14.14 -13.14
CA LEU A 190 7.71 14.75 -12.34
C LEU A 190 8.10 14.93 -10.87
N GLN A 191 9.09 14.18 -10.37
CA GLN A 191 9.51 14.19 -8.96
C GLN A 191 10.92 14.75 -8.75
N LEU A 192 11.77 14.70 -9.78
CA LEU A 192 13.16 15.13 -9.76
C LEU A 192 13.40 16.24 -10.78
N ASP A 193 14.37 17.08 -10.49
CA ASP A 193 14.99 17.94 -11.48
C ASP A 193 16.15 17.20 -12.20
N ALA A 194 16.82 17.88 -13.13
CA ALA A 194 17.90 17.29 -13.92
C ALA A 194 19.08 16.81 -13.04
N THR A 195 19.37 17.51 -11.94
CA THR A 195 20.44 17.15 -11.00
C THR A 195 20.11 15.85 -10.28
N GLY A 196 18.94 15.78 -9.65
CA GLY A 196 18.47 14.58 -8.98
C GLY A 196 18.32 13.41 -9.94
N GLY A 197 17.76 13.64 -11.12
CA GLY A 197 17.57 12.62 -12.15
C GLY A 197 18.90 12.07 -12.70
N GLY A 198 19.93 12.91 -12.85
CA GLY A 198 21.27 12.49 -13.23
C GLY A 198 21.96 11.66 -12.15
N MET A 199 21.74 11.98 -10.88
CA MET A 199 22.20 11.15 -9.75
C MET A 199 21.50 9.79 -9.72
N LEU A 200 20.16 9.78 -9.85
CA LEU A 200 19.39 8.55 -9.91
C LEU A 200 19.84 7.66 -11.06
N ARG A 201 20.06 8.22 -12.26
CA ARG A 201 20.57 7.50 -13.42
C ARG A 201 21.86 6.74 -13.11
N ARG A 202 22.86 7.40 -12.51
CA ARG A 202 24.13 6.75 -12.15
C ARG A 202 23.92 5.59 -11.17
N THR A 203 23.01 5.76 -10.21
CA THR A 203 22.65 4.69 -9.28
C THR A 203 21.99 3.51 -10.01
N MET A 204 21.06 3.77 -10.94
CA MET A 204 20.42 2.71 -11.73
C MET A 204 21.44 1.97 -12.63
N GLU A 205 22.35 2.70 -13.26
CA GLU A 205 23.45 2.14 -14.07
C GLU A 205 24.40 1.30 -13.21
N GLY A 206 24.67 1.72 -11.97
CA GLY A 206 25.42 0.92 -10.99
C GLY A 206 24.73 -0.40 -10.59
N PHE A 207 23.41 -0.50 -10.76
CA PHE A 207 22.66 -1.74 -10.59
C PHE A 207 22.58 -2.60 -11.87
N GLY A 208 23.25 -2.19 -12.94
CA GLY A 208 23.30 -2.91 -14.21
C GLY A 208 22.15 -2.56 -15.18
N LEU A 209 21.40 -1.49 -14.94
CA LEU A 209 20.38 -1.02 -15.88
C LEU A 209 21.00 -0.10 -16.94
N HIS A 210 20.61 -0.28 -18.20
CA HIS A 210 21.02 0.63 -19.27
C HIS A 210 19.96 1.73 -19.48
N VAL A 211 20.31 2.98 -19.18
CA VAL A 211 19.34 4.11 -19.20
C VAL A 211 19.52 4.98 -20.44
N HIS A 212 18.42 5.17 -21.18
CA HIS A 212 18.35 5.93 -22.44
C HIS A 212 17.30 7.04 -22.31
N THR A 213 17.71 8.23 -21.86
CA THR A 213 16.83 9.41 -21.75
C THR A 213 16.81 10.23 -23.04
N GLY A 214 15.79 11.08 -23.22
CA GLY A 214 15.62 11.88 -24.43
C GLY A 214 15.28 11.05 -25.68
N LYS A 215 14.85 9.79 -25.51
CA LYS A 215 14.57 8.86 -26.62
C LYS A 215 13.07 8.74 -26.85
N ALA A 216 12.63 9.21 -28.01
CA ALA A 216 11.25 9.12 -28.46
C ALA A 216 11.05 7.88 -29.34
N THR A 217 10.48 6.80 -28.80
CA THR A 217 10.11 5.60 -29.58
C THR A 217 9.03 5.94 -30.60
N THR A 218 9.24 5.52 -31.85
CA THR A 218 8.30 5.72 -32.97
C THR A 218 7.73 4.40 -33.49
N GLU A 219 8.49 3.31 -33.41
CA GLU A 219 8.11 2.00 -33.96
C GLU A 219 8.58 0.84 -33.07
N ILE A 220 7.72 -0.17 -32.94
CA ILE A 220 8.05 -1.49 -32.40
C ILE A 220 8.42 -2.38 -33.60
N LEU A 221 9.68 -2.77 -33.70
CA LEU A 221 10.23 -3.53 -34.83
C LEU A 221 9.82 -5.02 -34.79
N GLY A 222 10.04 -5.71 -35.91
CA GLY A 222 9.76 -7.13 -36.11
C GLY A 222 8.41 -7.41 -36.77
N GLU A 223 8.30 -8.50 -37.52
CA GLU A 223 7.06 -8.88 -38.21
C GLU A 223 6.13 -9.65 -37.26
N ASP A 224 6.50 -10.87 -36.89
CA ASP A 224 5.66 -11.75 -36.05
C ASP A 224 5.76 -11.47 -34.54
N ARG A 225 6.89 -10.93 -34.10
CA ARG A 225 7.19 -10.63 -32.69
C ARG A 225 8.15 -9.46 -32.56
N VAL A 226 8.26 -8.89 -31.37
CA VAL A 226 9.23 -7.84 -31.05
C VAL A 226 10.65 -8.31 -31.41
N SER A 227 11.37 -7.48 -32.16
CA SER A 227 12.80 -7.64 -32.42
C SER A 227 13.64 -6.40 -32.08
N GLY A 228 12.99 -5.30 -31.68
CA GLY A 228 13.65 -4.05 -31.34
C GLY A 228 12.72 -2.85 -31.29
N LEU A 229 13.30 -1.68 -31.05
CA LEU A 229 12.64 -0.38 -31.12
C LEU A 229 13.37 0.54 -32.09
N ALA A 230 12.61 1.41 -32.78
CA ALA A 230 13.17 2.55 -33.50
C ALA A 230 12.77 3.86 -32.83
N PHE A 231 13.67 4.84 -32.93
CA PHE A 231 13.52 6.15 -32.32
C PHE A 231 13.38 7.26 -33.36
N LYS A 232 12.83 8.40 -32.94
CA LYS A 232 12.64 9.59 -33.79
C LYS A 232 13.96 10.15 -34.35
N ASP A 233 15.08 9.93 -33.67
CA ASP A 233 16.41 10.37 -34.12
C ASP A 233 17.07 9.41 -35.15
N GLY A 234 16.36 8.37 -35.58
CA GLY A 234 16.81 7.38 -36.56
C GLY A 234 17.64 6.23 -35.96
N THR A 235 17.98 6.27 -34.67
CA THR A 235 18.67 5.16 -34.00
C THR A 235 17.70 4.03 -33.66
N THR A 236 18.23 2.83 -33.44
CA THR A 236 17.48 1.64 -33.02
C THR A 236 18.12 0.96 -31.82
N ILE A 237 17.34 0.11 -31.14
CA ILE A 237 17.83 -0.83 -30.13
C ILE A 237 17.21 -2.21 -30.39
N ASP A 238 18.04 -3.24 -30.46
CA ASP A 238 17.57 -4.62 -30.56
C ASP A 238 17.08 -5.10 -29.19
N CYS A 239 15.93 -5.78 -29.17
CA CYS A 239 15.38 -6.42 -27.99
C CYS A 239 14.36 -7.50 -28.36
N ASP A 240 14.16 -8.46 -27.47
CA ASP A 240 13.19 -9.54 -27.67
C ASP A 240 11.87 -9.28 -26.92
N MET A 241 11.88 -8.29 -26.01
CA MET A 241 10.78 -7.95 -25.12
C MET A 241 10.68 -6.44 -24.87
N VAL A 242 9.46 -5.92 -24.82
CA VAL A 242 9.17 -4.53 -24.46
C VAL A 242 8.07 -4.48 -23.40
N VAL A 243 8.31 -3.73 -22.32
CA VAL A 243 7.30 -3.42 -21.30
C VAL A 243 6.98 -1.93 -21.34
N VAL A 244 5.71 -1.58 -21.50
CA VAL A 244 5.26 -0.19 -21.59
C VAL A 244 4.75 0.28 -20.24
N ALA A 245 5.47 1.25 -19.66
CA ALA A 245 5.15 1.95 -18.42
C ALA A 245 5.10 3.48 -18.66
N ALA A 246 4.45 3.91 -19.74
CA ALA A 246 4.40 5.30 -20.20
C ALA A 246 3.30 6.15 -19.52
N GLY A 247 2.86 5.74 -18.32
CA GLY A 247 1.77 6.36 -17.57
C GLY A 247 0.42 5.69 -17.80
N VAL A 248 -0.65 6.36 -17.32
CA VAL A 248 -2.02 5.84 -17.34
C VAL A 248 -3.01 6.86 -17.91
N ARG A 249 -4.20 6.39 -18.26
CA ARG A 249 -5.34 7.22 -18.67
C ARG A 249 -6.58 6.87 -17.87
N PRO A 250 -7.33 7.87 -17.37
CA PRO A 250 -8.61 7.64 -16.69
C PRO A 250 -9.54 6.75 -17.53
N ASN A 251 -10.10 5.72 -16.90
CA ASN A 251 -11.05 4.81 -17.52
C ASN A 251 -12.46 5.40 -17.37
N SER A 252 -12.77 6.40 -18.19
CA SER A 252 -13.98 7.23 -18.07
C SER A 252 -15.00 7.00 -19.18
N GLU A 253 -14.73 6.06 -20.09
CA GLU A 253 -15.56 5.78 -21.26
C GLU A 253 -16.99 5.36 -20.89
N ILE A 254 -17.18 4.64 -19.78
CA ILE A 254 -18.52 4.27 -19.31
C ILE A 254 -19.34 5.49 -18.90
N GLY A 255 -18.70 6.50 -18.30
CA GLY A 255 -19.35 7.77 -17.94
C GLY A 255 -19.77 8.56 -19.17
N LEU A 256 -18.90 8.61 -20.18
CA LEU A 256 -19.22 9.26 -21.47
C LEU A 256 -20.40 8.57 -22.17
N ARG A 257 -20.41 7.23 -22.24
CA ARG A 257 -21.54 6.47 -22.81
C ARG A 257 -22.84 6.66 -22.03
N ALA A 258 -22.74 6.88 -20.72
CA ALA A 258 -23.87 7.20 -19.85
C ALA A 258 -24.33 8.67 -19.97
N GLY A 259 -23.72 9.47 -20.85
CA GLY A 259 -24.05 10.89 -21.03
C GLY A 259 -23.65 11.78 -19.85
N LEU A 260 -22.64 11.38 -19.07
CA LEU A 260 -22.01 12.25 -18.08
C LEU A 260 -20.99 13.15 -18.76
N THR A 261 -20.76 14.33 -18.20
CA THR A 261 -19.71 15.25 -18.61
C THR A 261 -18.35 14.62 -18.31
N VAL A 262 -17.58 14.38 -19.37
CA VAL A 262 -16.22 13.85 -19.33
C VAL A 262 -15.31 14.80 -20.07
N GLU A 263 -14.28 15.29 -19.37
CA GLU A 263 -13.19 16.03 -19.98
C GLU A 263 -11.95 15.13 -20.04
N ARG A 264 -11.01 15.26 -19.09
CA ARG A 264 -9.91 14.29 -18.92
C ARG A 264 -10.37 13.04 -18.18
N ALA A 265 -11.37 13.20 -17.31
CA ALA A 265 -12.07 12.14 -16.60
C ALA A 265 -13.51 12.60 -16.28
N ILE A 266 -14.29 11.81 -15.54
CA ILE A 266 -15.67 12.14 -15.19
C ILE A 266 -15.69 13.36 -14.27
N VAL A 267 -16.37 14.44 -14.68
CA VAL A 267 -16.36 15.70 -13.94
C VAL A 267 -17.27 15.60 -12.70
N VAL A 268 -16.70 15.92 -11.54
CA VAL A 268 -17.40 15.86 -10.25
C VAL A 268 -17.33 17.18 -9.47
N ASN A 269 -18.33 17.39 -8.62
CA ASN A 269 -18.38 18.50 -7.68
C ASN A 269 -17.60 18.18 -6.38
N ASP A 270 -17.64 19.09 -5.40
CA ASP A 270 -16.92 18.95 -4.13
C ASP A 270 -17.43 17.78 -3.26
N HIS A 271 -18.64 17.27 -3.48
CA HIS A 271 -19.16 16.07 -2.80
C HIS A 271 -18.83 14.77 -3.55
N MET A 272 -17.97 14.84 -4.58
CA MET A 272 -17.66 13.74 -5.50
C MET A 272 -18.84 13.26 -6.34
N GLN A 273 -19.94 14.02 -6.40
CA GLN A 273 -21.09 13.74 -7.28
C GLN A 273 -20.77 14.17 -8.71
N SER A 274 -21.31 13.45 -9.69
CA SER A 274 -21.38 13.93 -11.06
C SER A 274 -22.11 15.28 -11.10
N ILE A 275 -21.63 16.18 -11.95
CA ILE A 275 -22.30 17.46 -12.18
C ILE A 275 -23.64 17.32 -12.93
N ASP A 276 -23.89 16.16 -13.56
CA ASP A 276 -25.07 15.91 -14.40
C ASP A 276 -26.14 15.09 -13.69
N ASP A 277 -25.80 14.37 -12.62
CA ASP A 277 -26.72 13.45 -11.93
C ASP A 277 -26.37 13.30 -10.45
N ARG A 278 -27.30 13.67 -9.57
CA ARG A 278 -27.11 13.64 -8.10
C ARG A 278 -27.10 12.22 -7.53
N SER A 279 -27.60 11.24 -8.27
CA SER A 279 -27.54 9.82 -7.88
C SER A 279 -26.21 9.16 -8.27
N VAL A 280 -25.35 9.84 -9.06
CA VAL A 280 -24.10 9.27 -9.58
C VAL A 280 -22.90 9.99 -8.98
N TYR A 281 -21.93 9.23 -8.52
CA TYR A 281 -20.67 9.71 -7.95
C TYR A 281 -19.50 9.11 -8.72
N ALA A 282 -18.34 9.76 -8.66
CA ALA A 282 -17.10 9.16 -9.14
C ALA A 282 -15.95 9.46 -8.17
N VAL A 283 -15.15 8.44 -7.88
CA VAL A 283 -13.94 8.54 -7.05
C VAL A 283 -12.83 7.74 -7.73
N GLY A 284 -11.56 8.01 -7.41
CA GLY A 284 -10.47 7.32 -8.07
C GLY A 284 -9.81 8.16 -9.16
N GLU A 285 -8.95 7.50 -9.94
CA GLU A 285 -8.29 8.10 -11.10
C GLU A 285 -9.28 8.40 -12.25
N CYS A 286 -10.52 7.88 -12.19
CA CYS A 286 -11.58 8.16 -13.16
C CYS A 286 -12.37 9.44 -12.85
N ALA A 287 -12.08 10.12 -11.74
CA ALA A 287 -12.74 11.37 -11.34
C ALA A 287 -11.88 12.60 -11.67
N GLN A 288 -12.53 13.65 -12.16
CA GLN A 288 -11.96 14.96 -12.38
C GLN A 288 -12.64 15.99 -11.47
N HIS A 289 -11.90 16.51 -10.50
CA HIS A 289 -12.37 17.53 -9.56
C HIS A 289 -11.65 18.84 -9.80
N ARG A 290 -12.41 19.93 -10.00
CA ARG A 290 -11.88 21.29 -10.26
C ARG A 290 -10.78 21.31 -11.34
N GLY A 291 -11.01 20.59 -12.45
CA GLY A 291 -10.08 20.49 -13.59
C GLY A 291 -8.85 19.60 -13.36
N LYS A 292 -8.75 18.92 -12.21
CA LYS A 292 -7.61 18.08 -11.85
C LYS A 292 -8.01 16.60 -11.76
N VAL A 293 -7.09 15.75 -12.19
CA VAL A 293 -7.14 14.29 -12.05
C VAL A 293 -5.94 13.86 -11.21
N TYR A 294 -6.17 12.97 -10.25
CA TYR A 294 -5.15 12.50 -9.33
C TYR A 294 -4.79 11.04 -9.64
N GLY A 295 -3.48 10.75 -9.68
CA GLY A 295 -2.92 9.40 -9.90
C GLY A 295 -2.18 8.85 -8.67
N LEU A 296 -2.55 9.31 -7.47
CA LEU A 296 -1.92 8.93 -6.21
C LEU A 296 -2.97 8.49 -5.20
N VAL A 297 -2.62 7.53 -4.38
CA VAL A 297 -3.58 6.87 -3.49
C VAL A 297 -4.12 7.78 -2.38
N ALA A 298 -3.31 8.68 -1.81
CA ALA A 298 -3.78 9.60 -0.76
C ALA A 298 -4.94 10.51 -1.21
N PRO A 299 -4.85 11.24 -2.36
CA PRO A 299 -5.99 11.97 -2.90
C PRO A 299 -7.24 11.10 -3.12
N LEU A 300 -7.06 9.86 -3.54
CA LEU A 300 -8.15 8.93 -3.80
C LEU A 300 -8.86 8.48 -2.51
N TRP A 301 -8.14 8.44 -1.39
CA TRP A 301 -8.72 8.18 -0.08
C TRP A 301 -9.45 9.39 0.49
N ASP A 302 -8.94 10.60 0.25
CA ASP A 302 -9.69 11.83 0.58
C ASP A 302 -11.03 11.87 -0.18
N GLN A 303 -11.02 11.50 -1.47
CA GLN A 303 -12.23 11.40 -2.30
C GLN A 303 -13.21 10.34 -1.77
N ALA A 304 -12.72 9.13 -1.46
CA ALA A 304 -13.54 8.05 -0.91
C ALA A 304 -14.16 8.43 0.44
N LYS A 305 -13.39 9.10 1.30
CA LYS A 305 -13.86 9.63 2.58
C LYS A 305 -15.02 10.62 2.39
N VAL A 306 -14.85 11.61 1.53
CA VAL A 306 -15.89 12.63 1.25
C VAL A 306 -17.15 11.98 0.67
N PHE A 307 -17.00 11.05 -0.26
CA PHE A 307 -18.13 10.28 -0.80
C PHE A 307 -18.88 9.54 0.32
N ALA A 308 -18.16 8.82 1.18
CA ALA A 308 -18.74 8.04 2.26
C ALA A 308 -19.45 8.93 3.29
N ASP A 309 -18.80 10.02 3.73
CA ASP A 309 -19.36 11.02 4.64
C ASP A 309 -20.70 11.58 4.11
N HIS A 310 -20.72 11.97 2.84
CA HIS A 310 -21.90 12.57 2.20
C HIS A 310 -23.02 11.56 1.99
N VAL A 311 -22.73 10.37 1.44
CA VAL A 311 -23.77 9.40 1.03
C VAL A 311 -24.46 8.73 2.22
N THR A 312 -23.74 8.56 3.33
CA THR A 312 -24.26 8.02 4.59
C THR A 312 -24.97 9.07 5.44
N GLY A 313 -24.79 10.36 5.12
CA GLY A 313 -25.30 11.47 5.93
C GLY A 313 -24.51 11.70 7.22
N HIS A 314 -23.34 11.06 7.39
CA HIS A 314 -22.46 11.29 8.52
C HIS A 314 -21.97 12.75 8.57
N ASP A 315 -21.61 13.30 7.41
CA ASP A 315 -21.37 14.73 7.22
C ASP A 315 -21.88 15.15 5.84
N ALA A 316 -23.08 15.73 5.81
CA ALA A 316 -23.71 16.21 4.59
C ALA A 316 -23.00 17.42 3.96
N GLN A 317 -22.08 18.07 4.68
CA GLN A 317 -21.30 19.21 4.20
C GLN A 317 -19.87 18.81 3.81
N ALA A 318 -19.51 17.53 3.93
CA ALA A 318 -18.19 17.03 3.56
C ALA A 318 -17.85 17.41 2.13
N ALA A 319 -16.74 18.12 1.94
CA ALA A 319 -16.36 18.70 0.66
C ALA A 319 -14.88 18.46 0.38
N TYR A 320 -14.59 17.81 -0.74
CA TYR A 320 -13.24 17.62 -1.25
C TYR A 320 -12.71 18.95 -1.81
N GLN A 321 -11.61 19.44 -1.23
CA GLN A 321 -11.00 20.72 -1.62
C GLN A 321 -9.87 20.57 -2.65
N GLY A 322 -9.59 19.33 -3.09
CA GLY A 322 -8.38 18.97 -3.80
C GLY A 322 -7.24 18.61 -2.84
N SER A 323 -6.30 17.81 -3.31
CA SER A 323 -5.12 17.39 -2.54
C SER A 323 -3.85 18.05 -3.07
N LYS A 324 -2.92 18.36 -2.15
CA LYS A 324 -1.54 18.69 -2.51
C LYS A 324 -0.76 17.43 -2.81
N LEU A 325 0.16 17.51 -3.76
CA LEU A 325 0.95 16.36 -4.19
C LEU A 325 2.26 16.33 -3.42
N ALA A 326 2.34 15.40 -2.47
CA ALA A 326 3.55 15.06 -1.77
C ALA A 326 3.69 13.53 -1.78
N THR A 327 4.84 13.03 -2.22
CA THR A 327 5.09 11.59 -2.35
C THR A 327 6.40 11.24 -1.70
N LYS A 328 6.38 10.20 -0.86
CA LYS A 328 7.57 9.50 -0.39
C LYS A 328 7.60 8.14 -1.08
N LEU A 329 8.66 7.88 -1.83
CA LEU A 329 8.81 6.71 -2.67
C LEU A 329 10.20 6.09 -2.49
N LYS A 330 10.31 4.82 -2.85
CA LYS A 330 11.57 4.08 -2.81
C LYS A 330 11.81 3.45 -4.16
N VAL A 331 12.87 3.86 -4.86
CA VAL A 331 13.22 3.31 -6.17
C VAL A 331 14.48 2.48 -6.00
N MET A 332 14.34 1.16 -6.05
CA MET A 332 15.48 0.23 -6.03
C MET A 332 16.46 0.49 -4.87
N GLY A 333 15.94 0.78 -3.68
CA GLY A 333 16.75 1.09 -2.50
C GLY A 333 17.10 2.58 -2.31
N VAL A 334 16.84 3.43 -3.30
CA VAL A 334 16.98 4.88 -3.18
C VAL A 334 15.71 5.46 -2.57
N GLU A 335 15.83 6.03 -1.38
CA GLU A 335 14.76 6.78 -0.74
C GLU A 335 14.58 8.14 -1.43
N LEU A 336 13.34 8.53 -1.71
CA LEU A 336 12.99 9.81 -2.32
C LEU A 336 11.75 10.40 -1.65
N ALA A 337 11.76 11.70 -1.39
CA ALA A 337 10.58 12.49 -1.11
C ALA A 337 10.49 13.65 -2.11
N SER A 338 9.30 13.92 -2.62
CA SER A 338 9.01 15.01 -3.54
C SER A 338 7.72 15.71 -3.13
N MET A 339 7.73 17.04 -3.17
CA MET A 339 6.59 17.89 -2.83
C MET A 339 6.45 18.98 -3.89
N GLY A 340 5.23 19.23 -4.35
CA GLY A 340 4.92 20.41 -5.17
C GLY A 340 5.75 20.53 -6.45
N ILE A 341 6.32 21.71 -6.69
CA ILE A 341 7.12 22.00 -7.89
C ILE A 341 8.57 21.54 -7.72
N THR A 342 9.21 21.10 -8.80
CA THR A 342 10.62 20.66 -8.83
C THR A 342 11.57 21.76 -9.30
N GLU A 343 11.04 22.79 -9.96
CA GLU A 343 11.77 23.96 -10.46
C GLU A 343 11.06 25.26 -10.04
N PRO A 344 11.82 26.33 -9.75
CA PRO A 344 11.23 27.63 -9.44
C PRO A 344 10.41 28.12 -10.63
N LYS A 345 9.27 28.75 -10.34
CA LYS A 345 8.33 29.28 -11.34
C LYS A 345 8.15 30.79 -11.25
N ASP A 346 8.69 31.39 -10.20
CA ASP A 346 8.68 32.84 -9.95
C ASP A 346 10.11 33.30 -9.67
N GLU A 347 10.43 34.54 -10.02
CA GLU A 347 11.75 35.13 -9.76
C GLU A 347 12.02 35.35 -8.26
N HIS A 348 10.96 35.46 -7.46
CA HIS A 348 11.03 35.58 -6.00
C HIS A 348 11.09 34.23 -5.28
N ASP A 349 11.08 33.11 -6.02
CA ASP A 349 11.23 31.80 -5.42
C ASP A 349 12.66 31.63 -4.85
N GLU A 350 12.76 31.48 -3.53
CA GLU A 350 14.01 31.15 -2.85
C GLU A 350 14.33 29.67 -3.10
N VAL A 351 15.50 29.38 -3.66
CA VAL A 351 15.97 28.00 -3.89
C VAL A 351 17.12 27.67 -2.95
N ILE A 352 16.92 26.64 -2.12
CA ILE A 352 17.93 26.12 -1.19
C ILE A 352 18.28 24.70 -1.61
N GLN A 353 19.55 24.46 -1.96
CA GLN A 353 19.97 23.18 -2.53
C GLN A 353 21.30 22.68 -1.97
N PHE A 354 21.40 21.35 -1.87
CA PHE A 354 22.61 20.62 -1.52
C PHE A 354 22.71 19.34 -2.36
N ALA A 355 23.92 19.05 -2.85
CA ALA A 355 24.20 17.83 -3.57
C ALA A 355 25.53 17.21 -3.10
N GLU A 356 25.49 15.93 -2.75
CA GLU A 356 26.68 15.10 -2.49
C GLU A 356 26.62 13.84 -3.37
N PRO A 357 26.99 13.95 -4.67
CA PRO A 357 26.80 12.87 -5.64
C PRO A 357 27.45 11.53 -5.27
N LYS A 358 28.62 11.57 -4.60
CA LYS A 358 29.32 10.35 -4.17
C LYS A 358 28.54 9.55 -3.13
N ARG A 359 27.76 10.22 -2.27
CA ARG A 359 26.91 9.59 -1.25
C ARG A 359 25.47 9.39 -1.72
N GLY A 360 25.13 9.82 -2.93
CA GLY A 360 23.78 9.71 -3.47
C GLY A 360 22.78 10.68 -2.81
N THR A 361 23.25 11.67 -2.05
CA THR A 361 22.38 12.62 -1.34
C THR A 361 22.10 13.86 -2.18
N TYR A 362 20.82 14.17 -2.37
CA TYR A 362 20.39 15.41 -3.01
C TYR A 362 19.20 16.00 -2.28
N LYS A 363 19.25 17.30 -1.98
CA LYS A 363 18.18 18.02 -1.30
C LYS A 363 17.96 19.36 -1.99
N LYS A 364 16.72 19.69 -2.31
CA LYS A 364 16.32 20.99 -2.88
C LYS A 364 14.99 21.40 -2.27
N LEU A 365 14.89 22.64 -1.82
CA LEU A 365 13.65 23.25 -1.37
C LEU A 365 13.41 24.51 -2.19
N ILE A 366 12.15 24.77 -2.50
CA ILE A 366 11.69 25.97 -3.19
C ILE A 366 10.67 26.63 -2.26
N VAL A 367 10.99 27.85 -1.83
CA VAL A 367 10.21 28.61 -0.85
C VAL A 367 9.66 29.87 -1.51
N ARG A 368 8.38 30.14 -1.28
CA ARG A 368 7.68 31.34 -1.76
C ARG A 368 6.91 31.95 -0.59
N ASP A 369 7.07 33.25 -0.38
CA ASP A 369 6.39 33.98 0.70
C ASP A 369 6.57 33.31 2.07
N GLY A 370 7.77 32.77 2.33
CA GLY A 370 8.09 32.05 3.56
C GLY A 370 7.44 30.67 3.71
N ARG A 371 6.87 30.09 2.64
CA ARG A 371 6.18 28.79 2.64
C ARG A 371 6.81 27.82 1.65
N LEU A 372 6.80 26.52 1.98
CA LEU A 372 7.32 25.50 1.07
C LEU A 372 6.35 25.34 -0.11
N VAL A 373 6.83 25.56 -1.34
CA VAL A 373 6.06 25.31 -2.57
C VAL A 373 6.61 24.16 -3.41
N GLY A 374 7.86 23.77 -3.16
CA GLY A 374 8.54 22.68 -3.83
C GLY A 374 9.60 22.03 -2.96
N GLY A 375 9.81 20.73 -3.10
CA GLY A 375 10.81 19.98 -2.34
C GLY A 375 11.23 18.69 -3.01
N ILE A 376 12.52 18.40 -2.98
CA ILE A 376 13.14 17.14 -3.42
C ILE A 376 14.13 16.72 -2.34
N LEU A 377 14.00 15.50 -1.83
CA LEU A 377 14.97 14.87 -0.93
C LEU A 377 15.27 13.47 -1.46
N MET A 378 16.52 13.16 -1.78
CA MET A 378 16.94 11.87 -2.31
C MET A 378 18.13 11.34 -1.52
N GLY A 379 18.11 10.02 -1.24
CA GLY A 379 19.09 9.35 -0.40
C GLY A 379 18.78 9.59 1.08
N GLU A 380 19.28 10.69 1.63
CA GLU A 380 19.02 11.10 3.00
C GLU A 380 17.73 11.93 3.07
N ILE A 381 16.70 11.40 3.75
CA ILE A 381 15.34 11.96 3.76
C ILE A 381 14.76 12.13 5.17
N SER A 382 15.59 12.23 6.22
CA SER A 382 15.13 12.39 7.63
C SER A 382 14.15 13.55 7.80
N LYS A 383 14.41 14.67 7.12
CA LYS A 383 13.57 15.89 7.14
C LYS A 383 12.26 15.77 6.35
N ALA A 384 12.02 14.67 5.62
CA ALA A 384 10.85 14.53 4.75
C ALA A 384 9.54 14.68 5.51
N ALA A 385 9.38 14.06 6.68
CA ALA A 385 8.14 14.12 7.44
C ALA A 385 7.77 15.56 7.84
N TYR A 386 8.75 16.29 8.39
CA TYR A 386 8.59 17.70 8.77
C TYR A 386 8.26 18.57 7.55
N LEU A 387 9.01 18.43 6.46
CA LEU A 387 8.81 19.23 5.26
C LEU A 387 7.48 18.94 4.56
N MET A 388 7.04 17.68 4.52
CA MET A 388 5.72 17.29 3.99
C MET A 388 4.60 17.89 4.86
N GLN A 389 4.74 17.86 6.19
CA GLN A 389 3.76 18.48 7.07
C GLN A 389 3.69 20.00 6.87
N ALA A 390 4.84 20.67 6.73
CA ALA A 390 4.90 22.10 6.45
C ALA A 390 4.26 22.45 5.10
N PHE A 391 4.52 21.63 4.07
CA PHE A 391 3.92 21.76 2.74
C PHE A 391 2.40 21.55 2.77
N ASP A 392 1.94 20.46 3.39
CA ASP A 392 0.52 20.13 3.45
C ASP A 392 -0.29 21.23 4.14
N ARG A 393 0.26 21.82 5.21
CA ARG A 393 -0.43 22.82 6.04
C ARG A 393 -0.29 24.26 5.55
N ASP A 394 0.54 24.52 4.54
CA ASP A 394 1.06 25.87 4.31
C ASP A 394 1.55 26.45 5.64
N ALA A 395 2.56 25.85 6.25
CA ALA A 395 3.17 26.40 7.46
C ALA A 395 4.21 27.47 7.08
N PRO A 396 4.34 28.56 7.84
CA PRO A 396 5.50 29.44 7.71
C PRO A 396 6.77 28.65 8.06
N LEU A 397 7.82 28.85 7.28
CA LEU A 397 9.13 28.23 7.48
C LEU A 397 10.07 29.18 8.25
N PRO A 398 11.00 28.65 9.05
CA PRO A 398 12.02 29.45 9.72
C PRO A 398 12.87 30.24 8.72
N GLU A 399 13.40 31.38 9.19
CA GLU A 399 14.30 32.24 8.39
C GLU A 399 15.62 31.52 8.05
N GLU A 400 16.17 30.74 8.99
CA GLU A 400 17.38 29.95 8.75
C GLU A 400 17.06 28.72 7.88
N ARG A 401 17.04 28.92 6.56
CA ARG A 401 16.65 27.89 5.60
C ARG A 401 17.57 26.67 5.61
N LEU A 402 18.84 26.83 5.97
CA LEU A 402 19.81 25.73 5.93
C LEU A 402 19.47 24.62 6.95
N ALA A 403 18.88 24.99 8.09
CA ALA A 403 18.39 24.05 9.12
C ALA A 403 17.20 23.18 8.63
N LEU A 404 16.59 23.54 7.50
CA LEU A 404 15.57 22.73 6.84
C LEU A 404 16.17 21.55 6.08
N LEU A 405 17.42 21.68 5.62
CA LEU A 405 18.12 20.62 4.91
C LEU A 405 18.82 19.65 5.88
N PHE A 406 19.30 20.14 7.01
CA PHE A 406 20.14 19.40 7.94
C PHE A 406 19.75 19.65 9.39
N ASP A 407 20.05 18.69 10.25
CA ASP A 407 20.17 18.92 11.68
C ASP A 407 21.54 19.59 11.92
N LEU A 408 21.55 20.90 12.14
CA LEU A 408 22.77 21.67 12.39
C LEU A 408 23.12 21.60 13.89
N GLY A 409 24.09 20.74 14.23
CA GLY A 409 24.58 20.55 15.60
C GLY A 409 24.11 19.22 16.22
N ALA A 410 25.07 18.46 16.75
CA ALA A 410 24.97 17.06 17.21
C ALA A 410 24.64 16.02 16.11
N ALA A 411 24.98 14.76 16.38
CA ALA A 411 24.65 13.62 15.51
C ALA A 411 23.16 13.65 15.17
N PRO A 412 22.75 13.19 13.97
CA PRO A 412 21.34 13.14 13.60
C PRO A 412 20.58 12.39 14.69
N GLN A 413 19.84 13.11 15.52
CA GLN A 413 18.82 12.49 16.33
C GLN A 413 17.77 12.06 15.32
N ALA A 414 17.72 10.76 15.04
CA ALA A 414 16.47 10.17 14.59
C ALA A 414 15.43 10.70 15.57
N VAL A 415 14.45 11.49 15.08
CA VAL A 415 13.39 12.03 15.93
C VAL A 415 12.83 10.82 16.67
N SER A 416 13.11 10.75 17.95
CA SER A 416 12.76 9.58 18.73
C SER A 416 11.24 9.43 18.66
N PRO A 417 10.72 8.20 18.78
CA PRO A 417 9.29 8.00 18.98
C PRO A 417 8.69 8.95 20.02
N GLU A 418 9.47 9.40 21.01
CA GLU A 418 9.10 10.39 22.01
C GLU A 418 8.92 11.81 21.46
N GLU A 419 9.91 12.35 20.76
CA GLU A 419 9.92 13.74 20.28
C GLU A 419 8.97 14.01 19.10
N MET A 420 8.49 12.95 18.43
CA MET A 420 7.56 13.09 17.32
C MET A 420 6.18 13.61 17.81
N PRO A 421 5.58 14.65 17.22
CA PRO A 421 4.25 15.12 17.64
C PRO A 421 3.14 14.11 17.26
N ALA A 422 2.04 14.07 18.01
CA ALA A 422 0.96 13.10 17.78
C ALA A 422 0.32 13.22 16.39
N GLU A 423 0.25 14.42 15.84
CA GLU A 423 -0.25 14.72 14.51
C GLU A 423 0.74 14.41 13.37
N ALA A 424 2.00 14.06 13.66
CA ALA A 424 3.01 13.79 12.65
C ALA A 424 2.56 12.66 11.71
N ARG A 425 2.62 12.89 10.40
CA ARG A 425 2.24 11.89 9.40
C ARG A 425 3.31 10.80 9.33
N VAL A 426 2.91 9.56 9.61
CA VAL A 426 3.77 8.36 9.54
C VAL A 426 3.53 7.61 8.23
N CYS A 427 2.27 7.41 7.84
CA CYS A 427 1.91 6.79 6.56
C CYS A 427 1.34 7.84 5.60
N ASN A 428 2.11 8.26 4.59
CA ASN A 428 1.64 9.19 3.56
C ASN A 428 0.57 8.60 2.65
N CYS A 429 0.63 7.29 2.41
CA CYS A 429 -0.48 6.62 1.77
C CYS A 429 -1.70 6.83 2.68
N ASN A 430 -1.79 6.13 3.82
CA ASN A 430 -3.07 5.90 4.51
C ASN A 430 -3.50 7.05 5.40
N GLY A 431 -2.79 8.19 5.34
CA GLY A 431 -3.06 9.31 6.22
C GLY A 431 -2.86 8.97 7.70
N VAL A 432 -2.03 7.98 8.05
CA VAL A 432 -1.89 7.57 9.47
C VAL A 432 -0.87 8.46 10.17
N SER A 433 -1.25 9.02 11.32
CA SER A 433 -0.36 9.80 12.19
C SER A 433 0.24 8.96 13.33
N LYS A 434 1.26 9.49 14.02
CA LYS A 434 1.79 8.88 15.26
C LYS A 434 0.68 8.65 16.29
N GLY A 435 -0.21 9.61 16.48
CA GLY A 435 -1.32 9.52 17.44
C GLY A 435 -2.32 8.43 17.10
N ALA A 436 -2.60 8.20 15.81
CA ALA A 436 -3.44 7.09 15.38
C ALA A 436 -2.80 5.72 15.67
N ILE A 437 -1.47 5.62 15.53
CA ILE A 437 -0.70 4.43 15.94
C ILE A 437 -0.79 4.24 17.46
N GLY A 438 -0.56 5.28 18.25
CA GLY A 438 -0.68 5.23 19.70
C GLY A 438 -2.09 4.85 20.18
N ALA A 439 -3.13 5.37 19.52
CA ALA A 439 -4.51 5.00 19.80
C ALA A 439 -4.79 3.51 19.51
N ALA A 440 -4.27 2.98 18.41
CA ALA A 440 -4.39 1.54 18.10
C ALA A 440 -3.71 0.68 19.17
N VAL A 441 -2.52 1.07 19.62
CA VAL A 441 -1.81 0.36 20.71
C VAL A 441 -2.60 0.44 22.03
N ALA A 442 -3.18 1.61 22.34
CA ALA A 442 -4.05 1.77 23.51
C ALA A 442 -5.32 0.92 23.45
N CYS A 443 -5.82 0.61 22.25
CA CYS A 443 -6.92 -0.32 22.02
C CYS A 443 -6.51 -1.81 22.06
N GLY A 444 -5.26 -2.13 22.40
CA GLY A 444 -4.78 -3.50 22.61
C GLY A 444 -4.02 -4.12 21.44
N HIS A 445 -3.80 -3.38 20.34
CA HIS A 445 -2.96 -3.85 19.24
C HIS A 445 -1.48 -3.72 19.62
N ARG A 446 -0.88 -4.79 20.17
CA ARG A 446 0.45 -4.71 20.81
C ARG A 446 1.64 -5.08 19.92
N ASP A 447 1.40 -5.58 18.71
CA ASP A 447 2.43 -5.84 17.73
C ASP A 447 2.18 -5.04 16.44
N ALA A 448 3.25 -4.88 15.64
CA ALA A 448 3.19 -4.05 14.44
C ALA A 448 2.21 -4.59 13.40
N ALA A 449 1.99 -5.91 13.30
CA ALA A 449 1.04 -6.49 12.36
C ALA A 449 -0.39 -6.13 12.75
N ALA A 450 -0.74 -6.26 14.03
CA ALA A 450 -2.03 -5.85 14.57
C ALA A 450 -2.28 -4.34 14.40
N VAL A 451 -1.28 -3.50 14.68
CA VAL A 451 -1.39 -2.04 14.48
C VAL A 451 -1.54 -1.69 13.00
N MET A 452 -0.79 -2.34 12.11
CA MET A 452 -0.91 -2.13 10.66
C MET A 452 -2.27 -2.61 10.14
N ALA A 453 -2.82 -3.70 10.66
CA ALA A 453 -4.17 -4.15 10.32
C ALA A 453 -5.24 -3.15 10.78
N ALA A 454 -5.14 -2.66 12.02
CA ALA A 454 -6.09 -1.72 12.60
C ALA A 454 -6.03 -0.33 11.95
N THR A 455 -4.83 0.18 11.67
CA THR A 455 -4.62 1.55 11.16
C THR A 455 -4.48 1.61 9.64
N ARG A 456 -4.20 0.48 8.99
CA ARG A 456 -3.77 0.36 7.58
C ARG A 456 -2.41 0.99 7.26
N ALA A 457 -1.68 1.52 8.25
CA ALA A 457 -0.30 1.94 8.02
C ALA A 457 0.52 0.77 7.48
N GLY A 458 1.44 1.01 6.54
CA GLY A 458 2.26 -0.06 5.94
C GLY A 458 1.56 -0.98 4.94
N MET A 459 0.23 -0.86 4.78
CA MET A 459 -0.56 -1.66 3.84
C MET A 459 -0.69 -1.03 2.44
N GLY A 460 -0.19 0.19 2.23
CA GLY A 460 -0.11 0.90 0.95
C GLY A 460 1.19 0.61 0.19
N CYS A 461 2.11 1.59 0.10
CA CYS A 461 3.43 1.38 -0.51
C CYS A 461 4.45 0.68 0.40
N GLY A 462 4.14 0.49 1.68
CA GLY A 462 5.01 -0.18 2.66
C GLY A 462 6.20 0.63 3.18
N SER A 463 6.46 1.84 2.67
CA SER A 463 7.65 2.63 3.05
C SER A 463 7.69 3.05 4.54
N CYS A 464 6.55 3.03 5.22
CA CYS A 464 6.44 3.40 6.64
C CYS A 464 6.51 2.21 7.62
N ARG A 465 6.63 0.95 7.16
CA ARG A 465 6.54 -0.25 8.02
C ARG A 465 7.52 -0.23 9.19
N GLY A 466 8.81 0.04 8.93
CA GLY A 466 9.81 0.12 10.01
C GLY A 466 9.54 1.25 11.01
N GLN A 467 8.92 2.35 10.58
CA GLN A 467 8.52 3.42 11.49
C GLN A 467 7.29 3.03 12.34
N VAL A 468 6.35 2.27 11.76
CA VAL A 468 5.22 1.70 12.51
C VAL A 468 5.72 0.71 13.55
N GLU A 469 6.68 -0.16 13.22
CA GLU A 469 7.31 -1.09 14.16
C GLU A 469 7.96 -0.34 15.35
N ALA A 470 8.77 0.68 15.06
CA ALA A 470 9.42 1.48 16.09
C ALA A 470 8.42 2.23 16.99
N LEU A 471 7.38 2.83 16.42
CA LEU A 471 6.34 3.53 17.19
C LEU A 471 5.47 2.55 17.99
N THR A 472 5.19 1.37 17.45
CA THR A 472 4.41 0.34 18.15
C THR A 472 5.15 -0.12 19.39
N ALA A 473 6.45 -0.43 19.27
CA ALA A 473 7.29 -0.78 20.41
C ALA A 473 7.29 0.34 21.47
N TYR A 474 7.52 1.59 21.04
CA TYR A 474 7.51 2.74 21.95
C TYR A 474 6.19 2.90 22.72
N PHE A 475 5.04 2.82 22.03
CA PHE A 475 3.75 2.95 22.70
C PHE A 475 3.38 1.72 23.53
N ALA A 476 3.86 0.53 23.16
CA ALA A 476 3.64 -0.69 23.94
C ALA A 476 4.36 -0.61 25.29
N ASP A 477 5.57 -0.04 25.32
CA ASP A 477 6.34 0.20 26.56
C ASP A 477 5.70 1.27 27.46
N GLN A 478 4.92 2.21 26.89
CA GLN A 478 4.25 3.28 27.62
C GLN A 478 2.79 3.01 27.98
N ALA A 479 2.14 2.09 27.27
CA ALA A 479 0.77 1.75 27.56
C ALA A 479 0.72 1.14 28.97
N PRO A 480 -0.20 1.57 29.84
CA PRO A 480 -0.43 0.84 31.08
C PRO A 480 -0.68 -0.63 30.71
N PRO A 481 -0.19 -1.59 31.51
CA PRO A 481 -0.62 -2.97 31.35
C PRO A 481 -2.14 -2.95 31.23
N LEU A 482 -2.69 -3.69 30.25
CA LEU A 482 -4.14 -3.91 30.18
C LEU A 482 -4.60 -4.16 31.61
N ALA A 483 -5.65 -3.47 32.07
CA ALA A 483 -6.17 -3.63 33.42
C ALA A 483 -6.19 -5.12 33.75
N VAL A 484 -5.17 -5.55 34.49
CA VAL A 484 -5.06 -6.91 34.96
C VAL A 484 -6.19 -6.94 35.98
N ALA A 485 -7.06 -7.94 35.88
CA ALA A 485 -7.88 -8.32 37.03
C ALA A 485 -6.95 -8.30 38.26
N PRO A 486 -7.39 -7.71 39.38
CA PRO A 486 -6.53 -7.17 40.44
C PRO A 486 -5.32 -8.07 40.72
N GLU A 487 -4.12 -7.48 40.76
CA GLU A 487 -2.90 -8.16 41.20
C GLU A 487 -3.18 -8.90 42.51
N VAL A 488 -3.30 -10.22 42.41
CA VAL A 488 -3.31 -11.10 43.59
C VAL A 488 -1.85 -11.18 44.05
N PRO A 489 -1.57 -10.97 45.35
CA PRO A 489 -0.22 -10.87 45.87
C PRO A 489 0.65 -12.07 45.48
N ASP A 490 1.94 -11.79 45.29
CA ASP A 490 3.01 -12.74 44.98
C ASP A 490 3.35 -13.65 46.18
N GLU A 491 2.35 -14.41 46.67
CA GLU A 491 2.55 -15.42 47.71
C GLU A 491 2.17 -16.83 47.22
N PRO A 492 3.11 -17.79 47.23
CA PRO A 492 2.82 -19.18 46.86
C PRO A 492 2.02 -19.86 47.97
N SER A 493 0.76 -20.21 47.70
CA SER A 493 0.00 -21.09 48.60
C SER A 493 0.43 -22.53 48.37
N ARG A 494 1.27 -23.03 49.29
CA ARG A 494 1.65 -24.45 49.39
C ARG A 494 0.40 -25.29 49.70
N LEU A 495 -0.01 -26.12 48.75
CA LEU A 495 -0.81 -27.32 49.03
C LEU A 495 0.11 -28.54 48.92
N ASP A 496 0.27 -29.26 50.03
CA ASP A 496 0.85 -30.61 50.14
C ASP A 496 2.17 -30.86 49.38
N GLY A 497 3.20 -30.11 49.76
CA GLY A 497 4.60 -30.55 49.68
C GLY A 497 5.32 -30.48 48.34
N HIS A 498 4.63 -30.43 47.19
CA HIS A 498 5.31 -30.52 45.87
C HIS A 498 4.67 -29.74 44.70
N VAL A 499 3.96 -28.62 44.93
CA VAL A 499 3.19 -27.96 43.84
C VAL A 499 3.91 -26.73 43.24
N GLN A 500 4.25 -26.79 41.95
CA GLN A 500 4.28 -25.62 41.04
C GLN A 500 3.17 -25.74 39.99
N ALA A 501 1.92 -25.64 40.45
CA ALA A 501 0.74 -25.53 39.59
C ALA A 501 -0.04 -24.27 39.97
N ARG A 502 -0.51 -23.51 38.98
CA ARG A 502 -1.25 -22.26 39.14
C ARG A 502 -2.69 -22.44 38.67
N ILE A 503 -3.66 -22.01 39.46
CA ILE A 503 -5.07 -21.99 39.04
C ILE A 503 -5.30 -20.86 38.03
N LEU A 504 -6.01 -21.15 36.95
CA LEU A 504 -6.40 -20.21 35.89
C LEU A 504 -7.84 -19.70 36.13
N GLU A 505 -8.22 -18.61 35.46
CA GLU A 505 -9.52 -17.95 35.66
C GLU A 505 -10.74 -18.85 35.36
N ASP A 506 -10.55 -19.86 34.51
CA ASP A 506 -11.58 -20.84 34.13
C ASP A 506 -11.67 -22.04 35.11
N GLY A 507 -10.90 -22.03 36.20
CA GLY A 507 -10.86 -23.10 37.20
C GLY A 507 -9.97 -24.29 36.85
N THR A 508 -9.30 -24.25 35.69
CA THR A 508 -8.26 -25.22 35.31
C THR A 508 -6.88 -24.80 35.83
N PHE A 509 -5.84 -25.57 35.53
CA PHE A 509 -4.50 -25.38 36.07
C PHE A 509 -3.46 -25.22 34.97
N SER A 510 -2.46 -24.41 35.27
CA SER A 510 -1.18 -24.30 34.57
C SER A 510 -0.13 -25.07 35.37
N LEU A 511 0.59 -25.97 34.71
CA LEU A 511 1.60 -26.82 35.30
C LEU A 511 2.93 -26.61 34.59
N VAL A 512 3.97 -26.30 35.36
CA VAL A 512 5.32 -26.09 34.84
C VAL A 512 6.19 -27.28 35.23
N PRO A 513 6.60 -28.14 34.29
CA PRO A 513 7.57 -29.20 34.56
C PRO A 513 8.92 -28.59 34.98
N ASP A 514 9.54 -29.17 35.99
CA ASP A 514 10.81 -28.80 36.56
C ASP A 514 11.91 -29.38 35.68
N THR A 515 12.55 -28.50 34.93
CA THR A 515 13.75 -28.79 34.14
C THR A 515 14.91 -28.11 34.84
N ALA A 516 15.83 -28.91 35.39
CA ALA A 516 16.99 -28.41 36.13
C ALA A 516 17.70 -27.28 35.37
N ASP A 517 17.80 -26.10 35.98
CA ASP A 517 18.49 -24.91 35.48
C ASP A 517 18.14 -24.50 34.03
N GLY A 518 16.89 -24.75 33.59
CA GLY A 518 16.43 -24.39 32.24
C GLY A 518 16.91 -25.33 31.13
N HIS A 519 17.51 -26.48 31.48
CA HIS A 519 17.94 -27.50 30.53
C HIS A 519 16.93 -28.64 30.44
N CYS A 520 16.22 -28.73 29.30
CA CYS A 520 15.34 -29.84 28.95
C CYS A 520 16.05 -30.79 27.96
N THR A 521 16.26 -32.05 28.34
CA THR A 521 16.82 -33.05 27.42
C THR A 521 15.79 -33.48 26.36
N PRO A 522 16.22 -34.00 25.19
CA PRO A 522 15.28 -34.52 24.18
C PRO A 522 14.33 -35.59 24.73
N ALA A 523 14.78 -36.44 25.66
CA ALA A 523 13.94 -37.46 26.29
C ALA A 523 12.87 -36.85 27.21
N GLN A 524 13.23 -35.82 28.00
CA GLN A 524 12.27 -35.09 28.82
C GLN A 524 11.26 -34.33 27.96
N LEU A 525 11.70 -33.70 26.87
CA LEU A 525 10.82 -33.00 25.94
C LEU A 525 9.81 -33.95 25.29
N LEU A 526 10.26 -35.13 24.85
CA LEU A 526 9.38 -36.19 24.33
C LEU A 526 8.36 -36.63 25.38
N ARG A 527 8.79 -36.86 26.63
CA ARG A 527 7.90 -37.23 27.75
C ARG A 527 6.83 -36.17 28.01
N ILE A 528 7.21 -34.89 28.03
CA ILE A 528 6.27 -33.77 28.21
C ILE A 528 5.24 -33.74 27.07
N ALA A 529 5.69 -33.92 25.83
CA ALA A 529 4.80 -33.97 24.67
C ALA A 529 3.84 -35.18 24.73
N GLU A 530 4.34 -36.37 25.08
CA GLU A 530 3.53 -37.57 25.23
C GLU A 530 2.47 -37.43 26.33
N VAL A 531 2.81 -36.82 27.46
CA VAL A 531 1.87 -36.56 28.56
C VAL A 531 0.83 -35.53 28.12
N ALA A 532 1.23 -34.44 27.46
CA ALA A 532 0.30 -33.44 26.95
C ALA A 532 -0.73 -34.04 25.97
N VAL A 533 -0.29 -34.93 25.09
CA VAL A 533 -1.18 -35.66 24.15
C VAL A 533 -2.07 -36.66 24.89
N LYS A 534 -1.51 -37.45 25.80
CA LYS A 534 -2.26 -38.49 26.55
C LYS A 534 -3.41 -37.92 27.36
N TYR A 535 -3.20 -36.76 27.98
CA TYR A 535 -4.18 -36.08 28.82
C TYR A 535 -4.97 -35.00 28.09
N ASN A 536 -4.81 -34.90 26.76
CA ASN A 536 -5.50 -33.92 25.92
C ASN A 536 -5.39 -32.48 26.45
N VAL A 537 -4.18 -32.09 26.85
CA VAL A 537 -3.90 -30.77 27.44
C VAL A 537 -4.21 -29.67 26.41
N PRO A 538 -5.10 -28.70 26.74
CA PRO A 538 -5.56 -27.70 25.77
C PRO A 538 -4.48 -26.78 25.21
N GLY A 539 -3.43 -26.50 25.96
CA GLY A 539 -2.35 -25.62 25.51
C GLY A 539 -0.98 -25.97 26.09
N VAL A 540 0.05 -25.83 25.25
CA VAL A 540 1.46 -25.91 25.65
C VAL A 540 2.13 -24.59 25.26
N ARG A 541 2.66 -23.85 26.22
CA ARG A 541 3.28 -22.53 26.02
C ARG A 541 4.76 -22.56 26.40
N LEU A 542 5.56 -21.72 25.73
CA LEU A 542 6.92 -21.41 26.16
C LEU A 542 6.89 -20.08 26.91
N MET A 543 7.32 -20.08 28.16
CA MET A 543 7.40 -18.89 29.01
C MET A 543 8.77 -18.23 28.91
N ALA A 544 8.89 -17.00 29.41
CA ALA A 544 10.18 -16.35 29.60
C ALA A 544 11.09 -17.23 30.51
N HIS A 545 12.40 -17.26 30.21
CA HIS A 545 13.40 -18.15 30.82
C HIS A 545 13.30 -19.63 30.40
N ASP A 546 12.90 -19.90 29.16
CA ASP A 546 12.95 -21.21 28.50
C ASP A 546 12.19 -22.36 29.20
N ARG A 547 11.10 -22.03 29.91
CA ARG A 547 10.25 -23.02 30.60
C ARG A 547 9.00 -23.39 29.80
N ILE A 548 8.61 -24.66 29.87
CA ILE A 548 7.38 -25.19 29.23
C ILE A 548 6.23 -25.12 30.23
N ASP A 549 5.08 -24.62 29.81
CA ASP A 549 3.85 -24.48 30.60
C ASP A 549 2.71 -25.29 29.96
N LEU A 550 2.14 -26.24 30.70
CA LEU A 550 0.98 -27.05 30.33
C LEU A 550 -0.29 -26.43 30.90
N VAL A 551 -1.20 -25.99 30.04
CA VAL A 551 -2.24 -25.01 30.38
C VAL A 551 -3.61 -25.59 30.07
N GLY A 552 -4.55 -25.34 30.97
CA GLY A 552 -5.90 -25.87 30.82
C GLY A 552 -6.06 -27.26 31.43
N VAL A 553 -5.15 -27.66 32.34
CA VAL A 553 -5.17 -28.99 32.95
C VAL A 553 -6.32 -29.09 33.96
N PRO A 554 -7.26 -30.04 33.83
CA PRO A 554 -8.30 -30.25 34.82
C PRO A 554 -7.73 -30.70 36.17
N LYS A 555 -8.37 -30.28 37.26
CA LYS A 555 -7.92 -30.61 38.64
C LYS A 555 -7.71 -32.11 38.85
N ASP A 556 -8.60 -32.93 38.30
CA ASP A 556 -8.63 -34.38 38.51
C ASP A 556 -7.46 -35.11 37.82
N ASP A 557 -6.81 -34.46 36.84
CA ASP A 557 -5.70 -35.04 36.06
C ASP A 557 -4.32 -34.57 36.56
N LEU A 558 -4.25 -33.54 37.39
CA LEU A 558 -2.99 -32.94 37.89
C LEU A 558 -2.04 -33.97 38.51
N ALA A 559 -2.53 -34.78 39.45
CA ALA A 559 -1.69 -35.75 40.16
C ALA A 559 -1.14 -36.82 39.21
N ARG A 560 -1.96 -37.27 38.25
CA ARG A 560 -1.59 -38.30 37.27
C ARG A 560 -0.60 -37.78 36.23
N ILE A 561 -0.79 -36.55 35.77
CA ILE A 561 0.15 -35.85 34.88
C ILE A 561 1.50 -35.66 35.57
N TRP A 562 1.51 -35.22 36.84
CA TRP A 562 2.74 -35.04 37.59
C TRP A 562 3.51 -36.36 37.76
N ASP A 563 2.83 -37.40 38.23
CA ASP A 563 3.42 -38.72 38.41
C ASP A 563 4.11 -39.20 37.12
N GLU A 564 3.48 -39.07 35.95
CA GLU A 564 4.08 -39.48 34.68
C GLU A 564 5.22 -38.59 34.17
N LEU A 565 5.28 -37.33 34.61
CA LEU A 565 6.38 -36.44 34.29
C LEU A 565 7.63 -36.75 35.12
N TYR A 566 7.50 -37.30 36.34
CA TYR A 566 8.62 -37.50 37.28
C TYR A 566 8.89 -38.94 37.74
N LEU A 567 8.02 -39.92 37.45
CA LEU A 567 8.23 -41.33 37.81
C LEU A 567 9.39 -42.03 37.09
N ALA A 568 10.06 -41.37 36.13
CA ALA A 568 11.22 -41.95 35.42
C ALA A 568 12.56 -41.28 35.76
N ALA A 569 12.64 -40.41 36.77
CA ALA A 569 13.89 -39.80 37.21
C ALA A 569 14.70 -40.66 38.22
N ALA A 570 14.31 -41.92 38.42
CA ALA A 570 15.00 -42.88 39.28
C ALA A 570 15.44 -44.12 38.48
N GLU A 571 16.41 -43.92 37.58
CA GLU A 571 17.43 -44.91 37.20
C GLU A 571 18.69 -44.21 36.69
#